data_AF-A0AAW1I9Q7-F1
#
_entry.id   AF-A0AAW1I9Q7-F1
#
_cell.length_a   1.000
_cell.length_b   1.000
_cell.length_c   1.000
_cell.angle_alpha   90.00
_cell.angle_beta   90.00
_cell.angle_gamma   90.00
#
_symmetry.space_group_name_H-M   'P 1'
#
loop_
_entity.id
_entity.type
_entity.pdbx_description
1 polymer ?
#
loop_
_entity_poly.entity_id
_entity_poly.type
_entity_poly.pdbx_seq_one_letter_code
_entity_poly.pdbx_strand_id
1 'polypeptide(L)'
;MHNLTIAEDIISEVMEREKRRNNLIIFNLPEMERATRIEQTAADTASVQDIFTYVGVSTEVSNPVRLGKYDPTSIQRKRPLKITLPSAAVINEVLRGNKKIKQMERFKSVVINKDKTPNQLRFFKSVKEQLSARLSSGETALTISVSIFLSFLKTMPRKGVKHKQWDPKQMKLTVEAVKNKEMGYLEASKVFGIPKSTIEGYVKKMHQ
;
A
#
# COMPACT_ATOMS: atom_id res chain seq x y z
N MET A 1 4.47 -39.51 -15.43
CA MET A 1 5.07 -39.16 -14.11
C MET A 1 5.21 -37.66 -13.88
N HIS A 2 5.60 -36.83 -14.86
CA HIS A 2 5.75 -35.37 -14.65
C HIS A 2 4.46 -34.63 -14.25
N ASN A 3 3.29 -35.08 -14.71
CA ASN A 3 2.01 -34.42 -14.38
C ASN A 3 1.54 -34.66 -12.93
N LEU A 4 1.94 -35.76 -12.28
CA LEU A 4 1.60 -35.99 -10.86
C LEU A 4 2.38 -35.05 -9.94
N THR A 5 3.67 -34.85 -10.23
CA THR A 5 4.53 -33.95 -9.45
C THR A 5 4.04 -32.50 -9.52
N ILE A 6 3.55 -32.06 -10.69
CA ILE A 6 2.97 -30.72 -10.85
C ILE A 6 1.69 -30.57 -10.00
N ALA A 7 0.84 -31.59 -9.96
CA ALA A 7 -0.38 -31.56 -9.15
C ALA A 7 -0.05 -31.51 -7.64
N GLU A 8 0.93 -32.30 -7.19
CA GLU A 8 1.42 -32.31 -5.80
C GLU A 8 2.01 -30.96 -5.39
N ASP A 9 2.81 -30.34 -6.25
CA ASP A 9 3.37 -29.01 -6.04
C ASP A 9 2.28 -27.93 -5.93
N ILE A 10 1.25 -28.01 -6.78
CA ILE A 10 0.10 -27.08 -6.71
C ILE A 10 -0.69 -27.28 -5.42
N ILE A 11 -0.97 -28.53 -5.04
CA ILE A 11 -1.74 -28.84 -3.84
C ILE A 11 -0.98 -28.39 -2.59
N SER A 12 0.32 -28.70 -2.49
CA SER A 12 1.16 -28.28 -1.36
C SER A 12 1.26 -26.76 -1.25
N GLU A 13 1.38 -26.04 -2.36
CA GLU A 13 1.36 -24.58 -2.41
C GLU A 13 0.02 -24.00 -1.93
N VAL A 14 -1.11 -24.57 -2.36
CA VAL A 14 -2.46 -24.13 -1.93
C VAL A 14 -2.63 -24.34 -0.43
N MET A 15 -2.23 -25.51 0.09
CA MET A 15 -2.26 -25.79 1.52
C MET A 15 -1.37 -24.86 2.32
N GLU A 16 -0.18 -24.52 1.82
CA GLU A 16 0.73 -23.60 2.49
C GLU A 16 0.18 -22.17 2.52
N ARG A 17 -0.44 -21.71 1.43
CA ARG A 17 -1.13 -20.41 1.39
C ARG A 17 -2.26 -20.34 2.40
N GLU A 18 -3.04 -21.40 2.54
CA GLU A 18 -4.15 -21.46 3.49
C GLU A 18 -3.65 -21.34 4.93
N LYS A 19 -2.57 -22.07 5.28
CA LYS A 19 -1.92 -21.99 6.59
C LYS A 19 -1.35 -20.60 6.90
N ARG A 20 -0.85 -19.89 5.88
CA ARG A 20 -0.23 -18.56 6.02
C ARG A 20 -1.19 -17.39 5.82
N ARG A 21 -2.42 -17.65 5.37
CA ARG A 21 -3.41 -16.61 5.00
C ARG A 21 -3.67 -15.62 6.14
N ASN A 22 -3.67 -16.13 7.36
CA ASN A 22 -3.95 -15.38 8.58
C ASN A 22 -2.68 -14.85 9.28
N ASN A 23 -1.52 -14.94 8.63
CA ASN A 23 -0.26 -14.48 9.19
C ASN A 23 0.17 -13.14 8.58
N LEU A 24 0.80 -12.32 9.42
CA LEU A 24 1.39 -11.05 9.04
C LEU A 24 2.85 -11.03 9.48
N ILE A 25 3.72 -10.49 8.64
CA ILE A 25 5.14 -10.30 8.94
C ILE A 25 5.43 -8.82 9.06
N ILE A 26 5.97 -8.44 10.22
CA ILE A 26 6.37 -7.07 10.54
C ILE A 26 7.91 -7.02 10.54
N PHE A 27 8.45 -6.16 9.69
CA PHE A 27 9.88 -5.92 9.57
C PHE A 27 10.27 -4.64 10.31
N ASN A 28 11.50 -4.61 10.81
CA ASN A 28 12.11 -3.45 11.49
C ASN A 28 11.36 -2.98 12.75
N LEU A 29 10.57 -3.85 13.39
CA LEU A 29 9.99 -3.53 14.68
C LEU A 29 11.12 -3.52 15.74
N PRO A 30 11.27 -2.44 16.54
CA PRO A 30 12.27 -2.40 17.61
C PRO A 30 12.20 -3.63 18.52
N GLU A 31 13.35 -4.18 18.88
CA GLU A 31 13.49 -5.30 19.82
C GLU A 31 14.01 -4.78 21.15
N MET A 32 13.62 -5.41 22.25
CA MET A 32 14.17 -5.10 23.57
C MET A 32 15.55 -5.76 23.67
N GLU A 33 16.51 -5.03 24.21
CA GLU A 33 17.85 -5.57 24.42
C GLU A 33 17.85 -6.49 25.65
N ARG A 34 18.47 -7.67 25.51
CA ARG A 34 18.69 -8.64 26.60
C ARG A 34 17.42 -9.06 27.37
N ALA A 35 16.26 -9.03 26.73
CA ALA A 35 15.01 -9.46 27.34
C ALA A 35 14.89 -10.99 27.38
N THR A 36 14.23 -11.50 28.42
CA THR A 36 13.74 -12.89 28.41
C THR A 36 12.68 -13.08 27.33
N ARG A 37 12.44 -14.33 26.93
CA ARG A 37 11.41 -14.64 25.92
C ARG A 37 10.04 -14.08 26.30
N ILE A 38 9.68 -14.12 27.58
CA ILE A 38 8.38 -13.66 28.09
C ILE A 38 8.26 -12.14 27.99
N GLU A 39 9.27 -11.41 28.44
CA GLU A 39 9.31 -9.94 28.38
C GLU A 39 9.29 -9.45 26.92
N GLN A 40 10.05 -10.10 26.04
CA GLN A 40 10.07 -9.78 24.62
C GLN A 40 8.70 -9.99 23.98
N THR A 41 8.02 -11.11 24.28
CA THR A 41 6.67 -11.38 23.79
C THR A 41 5.67 -10.35 24.29
N ALA A 42 5.73 -9.94 25.56
CA ALA A 42 4.86 -8.91 26.12
C ALA A 42 5.09 -7.54 25.45
N ALA A 43 6.35 -7.13 25.28
CA ALA A 43 6.72 -5.87 24.63
C ALA A 43 6.33 -5.84 23.14
N ASP A 44 6.50 -6.96 22.44
CA ASP A 44 6.08 -7.11 21.04
C ASP A 44 4.56 -7.03 20.92
N THR A 45 3.81 -7.68 21.83
CA THR A 45 2.36 -7.63 21.88
C THR A 45 1.87 -6.20 22.08
N ALA A 46 2.42 -5.47 23.06
CA ALA A 46 2.08 -4.07 23.31
C ALA A 46 2.37 -3.18 22.10
N SER A 47 3.54 -3.34 21.47
CA SER A 47 3.92 -2.54 20.30
C SER A 47 3.01 -2.80 19.09
N VAL A 48 2.59 -4.04 18.86
CA VAL A 48 1.65 -4.37 17.79
C VAL A 48 0.26 -3.81 18.10
N GLN A 49 -0.17 -3.85 19.37
CA GLN A 49 -1.44 -3.27 19.80
C GLN A 49 -1.48 -1.74 19.60
N ASP A 50 -0.38 -1.04 19.89
CA ASP A 50 -0.24 0.39 19.61
C ASP A 50 -0.44 0.69 18.12
N ILE A 51 0.22 -0.10 17.25
CA ILE A 51 0.11 0.04 15.79
C ILE A 51 -1.32 -0.20 15.32
N PHE A 52 -1.99 -1.23 15.85
CA PHE A 52 -3.35 -1.59 15.45
C PHE A 52 -4.37 -0.53 15.87
N THR A 53 -4.23 -0.03 17.09
CA THR A 53 -5.05 1.07 17.62
C THR A 53 -4.92 2.30 16.73
N TYR A 54 -3.71 2.67 16.33
CA TYR A 54 -3.46 3.81 15.45
C TYR A 54 -4.00 3.63 14.02
N VAL A 55 -3.91 2.41 13.50
CA VAL A 55 -4.48 2.08 12.18
C VAL A 55 -6.02 2.13 12.22
N GLY A 56 -6.62 1.91 13.39
CA GLY A 56 -8.06 1.88 13.63
C GLY A 56 -8.63 0.47 13.54
N VAL A 57 -7.84 -0.55 13.91
CA VAL A 57 -8.25 -1.96 13.92
C VAL A 57 -8.25 -2.46 15.37
N SER A 58 -9.41 -2.86 15.86
CA SER A 58 -9.56 -3.50 17.17
C SER A 58 -9.50 -5.02 16.99
N THR A 59 -8.35 -5.63 17.26
CA THR A 59 -8.20 -7.09 17.22
C THR A 59 -7.15 -7.53 18.23
N GLU A 60 -7.39 -8.69 18.84
CA GLU A 60 -6.42 -9.34 19.72
C GLU A 60 -5.29 -9.96 18.91
N VAL A 61 -4.05 -9.65 19.31
CA VAL A 61 -2.86 -10.21 18.69
C VAL A 61 -2.56 -11.56 19.32
N SER A 62 -2.61 -12.63 18.53
CA SER A 62 -2.25 -13.97 19.01
C SER A 62 -0.82 -14.33 18.63
N ASN A 63 -0.07 -14.81 19.61
CA ASN A 63 1.23 -15.48 19.47
C ASN A 63 2.26 -14.72 18.60
N PRO A 64 2.74 -13.54 19.01
CA PRO A 64 3.84 -12.88 18.34
C PRO A 64 5.14 -13.69 18.48
N VAL A 65 5.76 -14.04 17.36
CA VAL A 65 7.00 -14.83 17.31
C VAL A 65 8.02 -14.15 16.41
N ARG A 66 9.17 -13.77 16.98
CA ARG A 66 10.33 -13.28 16.23
C ARG A 66 10.96 -14.42 15.43
N LEU A 67 11.23 -14.18 14.15
CA LEU A 67 11.80 -15.15 13.22
C LEU A 67 13.32 -15.04 13.20
N GLY A 68 14.01 -16.17 13.41
CA GLY A 68 15.46 -16.27 13.35
C GLY A 68 16.18 -16.14 14.70
N LYS A 69 17.50 -16.35 14.67
CA LYS A 69 18.37 -16.27 15.84
C LYS A 69 18.60 -14.82 16.23
N TYR A 70 18.56 -14.53 17.53
CA TYR A 70 18.90 -13.21 18.05
C TYR A 70 20.39 -12.95 17.83
N ASP A 71 20.71 -11.79 17.27
CA ASP A 71 22.07 -11.33 17.09
C ASP A 71 22.24 -9.99 17.83
N PRO A 72 22.92 -9.98 18.99
CA PRO A 72 23.14 -8.77 19.77
C PRO A 72 24.09 -7.78 19.10
N THR A 73 24.91 -8.22 18.15
CA THR A 73 25.89 -7.37 17.46
C THR A 73 25.25 -6.54 16.34
N SER A 74 24.20 -7.09 15.73
CA SER A 74 23.48 -6.46 14.64
C SER A 74 22.36 -5.55 15.13
N ILE A 75 22.71 -4.38 15.70
CA ILE A 75 21.71 -3.38 16.15
C ILE A 75 20.76 -2.98 15.02
N GLN A 76 21.24 -2.91 13.77
CA GLN A 76 20.43 -2.55 12.60
C GLN A 76 19.54 -3.69 12.07
N ARG A 77 19.86 -4.96 12.30
CA ARG A 77 19.10 -6.09 11.73
C ARG A 77 18.14 -6.66 12.77
N LYS A 78 17.01 -5.98 12.94
CA LYS A 78 15.91 -6.50 13.76
C LYS A 78 15.25 -7.68 13.05
N ARG A 79 15.00 -8.75 13.80
CA ARG A 79 14.31 -9.96 13.36
C ARG A 79 12.87 -9.64 12.98
N PRO A 80 12.38 -10.20 11.86
CA PRO A 80 10.98 -10.09 11.50
C PRO A 80 10.08 -10.69 12.58
N LEU A 81 8.97 -10.04 12.87
CA LEU A 81 7.95 -10.55 13.78
C LEU A 81 6.81 -11.18 12.97
N LYS A 82 6.51 -12.45 13.24
CA LYS A 82 5.32 -13.14 12.74
C LYS A 82 4.20 -12.98 13.77
N ILE A 83 3.03 -12.54 13.33
CA ILE A 83 1.81 -12.52 14.13
C ILE A 83 0.70 -13.28 13.41
N THR A 84 -0.22 -13.86 14.19
CA THR A 84 -1.38 -14.59 13.66
C THR A 84 -2.65 -13.83 14.06
N LEU A 85 -3.51 -13.58 13.08
CA LEU A 85 -4.78 -12.88 13.26
C LEU A 85 -5.97 -13.82 13.07
N PRO A 86 -7.14 -13.52 13.65
CA PRO A 86 -8.31 -14.41 13.55
C PRO A 86 -8.85 -14.55 12.13
N SER A 87 -8.70 -13.51 11.29
CA SER A 87 -9.28 -13.49 9.94
C SER A 87 -8.40 -12.74 8.94
N ALA A 88 -8.44 -13.22 7.70
CA ALA A 88 -7.82 -12.58 6.54
C ALA A 88 -8.40 -11.18 6.24
N ALA A 89 -9.65 -10.93 6.66
CA ALA A 89 -10.29 -9.62 6.51
C ALA A 89 -9.55 -8.55 7.32
N VAL A 90 -9.25 -8.86 8.59
CA VAL A 90 -8.49 -8.00 9.50
C VAL A 90 -7.10 -7.70 8.94
N ILE A 91 -6.43 -8.70 8.36
CA ILE A 91 -5.13 -8.50 7.68
C ILE A 91 -5.23 -7.44 6.59
N ASN A 92 -6.29 -7.51 5.77
CA ASN A 92 -6.46 -6.54 4.69
C ASN A 92 -6.74 -5.14 5.24
N GLU A 93 -7.45 -5.01 6.35
CA GLU A 93 -7.68 -3.73 7.03
C GLU A 93 -6.38 -3.13 7.57
N VAL A 94 -5.58 -3.92 8.27
CA VAL A 94 -4.25 -3.51 8.75
C VAL A 94 -3.37 -3.05 7.58
N LEU A 95 -3.35 -3.81 6.49
CA LEU A 95 -2.54 -3.47 5.30
C LEU A 95 -3.02 -2.21 4.57
N ARG A 96 -4.33 -1.91 4.58
CA ARG A 96 -4.86 -0.64 4.06
C ARG A 96 -4.37 0.54 4.90
N GLY A 97 -4.30 0.37 6.21
CA GLY A 97 -3.79 1.35 7.16
C GLY A 97 -2.27 1.51 7.20
N ASN A 98 -1.51 0.64 6.54
CA ASN A 98 -0.03 0.64 6.55
C ASN A 98 0.60 1.99 6.14
N LYS A 99 -0.12 2.80 5.35
CA LYS A 99 0.32 4.16 5.00
C LYS A 99 0.37 5.10 6.21
N LYS A 100 -0.55 4.93 7.16
CA LYS A 100 -0.63 5.75 8.38
C LYS A 100 0.54 5.45 9.30
N ILE A 101 0.96 4.19 9.42
CA ILE A 101 2.04 3.75 10.33
C ILE A 101 3.32 4.58 10.14
N LYS A 102 3.63 4.96 8.89
CA LYS A 102 4.79 5.77 8.55
C LYS A 102 4.75 7.22 9.07
N GLN A 103 3.59 7.68 9.54
CA GLN A 103 3.41 9.00 10.14
C GLN A 103 3.87 9.03 11.61
N MET A 104 3.92 7.86 12.27
CA MET A 104 4.44 7.76 13.63
C MET A 104 5.97 7.69 13.60
N GLU A 105 6.65 8.60 14.30
CA GLU A 105 8.12 8.64 14.29
C GLU A 105 8.74 7.34 14.83
N ARG A 106 8.13 6.75 15.87
CA ARG A 106 8.55 5.46 16.47
C ARG A 106 8.49 4.28 15.48
N PHE A 107 7.61 4.33 14.48
CA PHE A 107 7.35 3.22 13.55
C PHE A 107 7.58 3.57 12.09
N LYS A 108 8.29 4.66 11.81
CA LYS A 108 8.57 5.17 10.45
C LYS A 108 9.30 4.16 9.56
N SER A 109 10.20 3.38 10.14
CA SER A 109 10.98 2.33 9.46
C SER A 109 10.27 0.98 9.39
N VAL A 110 9.15 0.83 10.10
CA VAL A 110 8.39 -0.43 10.19
C VAL A 110 7.69 -0.70 8.88
N VAL A 111 7.80 -1.94 8.41
CA VAL A 111 7.15 -2.39 7.18
C VAL A 111 6.34 -3.64 7.49
N ILE A 112 5.06 -3.58 7.14
CA ILE A 112 4.12 -4.69 7.34
C ILE A 112 3.76 -5.32 6.00
N ASN A 113 3.87 -6.65 5.92
CA ASN A 113 3.53 -7.45 4.74
C ASN A 113 2.77 -8.71 5.13
N LYS A 114 2.04 -9.30 4.17
CA LYS A 114 1.50 -10.66 4.31
C LYS A 114 2.63 -11.69 4.39
N ASP A 115 2.41 -12.76 5.13
CA ASP A 115 3.25 -13.96 5.07
C ASP A 115 3.07 -14.64 3.71
N LYS A 116 4.13 -14.71 2.91
CA LYS A 116 4.13 -15.26 1.56
C LYS A 116 4.87 -16.59 1.54
N THR A 117 4.38 -17.54 0.75
CA THR A 117 5.08 -18.80 0.51
C THR A 117 6.43 -18.55 -0.19
N PRO A 118 7.40 -19.48 -0.07
CA PRO A 118 8.66 -19.39 -0.82
C PRO A 118 8.43 -19.23 -2.34
N ASN A 119 7.44 -19.92 -2.91
CA ASN A 119 7.07 -19.80 -4.31
C ASN A 119 6.57 -18.38 -4.65
N GLN A 120 5.69 -17.81 -3.83
CA GLN A 120 5.22 -16.45 -4.00
C GLN A 120 6.37 -15.42 -3.91
N LEU A 121 7.34 -15.64 -3.02
CA LEU A 121 8.52 -14.77 -2.90
C LEU A 121 9.43 -14.88 -4.13
N ARG A 122 9.71 -16.09 -4.61
CA ARG A 122 10.50 -16.34 -5.83
C ARG A 122 9.85 -15.67 -7.04
N PHE A 123 8.55 -15.86 -7.21
CA PHE A 123 7.79 -15.24 -8.29
C PHE A 123 7.78 -13.71 -8.19
N PHE A 124 7.59 -13.15 -7.00
CA PHE A 124 7.63 -11.71 -6.82
C PHE A 124 9.03 -11.13 -7.10
N LYS A 125 10.09 -11.86 -6.74
CA LYS A 125 11.47 -11.48 -7.05
C LYS A 125 11.72 -11.43 -8.55
N SER A 126 11.33 -12.47 -9.30
CA SER A 126 11.52 -12.49 -10.76
C SER A 126 10.73 -11.38 -11.47
N VAL A 127 9.50 -11.11 -11.03
CA VAL A 127 8.69 -9.99 -11.53
C VAL A 127 9.35 -8.65 -11.25
N LYS A 128 9.97 -8.48 -10.08
CA LYS A 128 10.69 -7.26 -9.71
C LYS A 128 11.97 -7.06 -10.53
N GLU A 129 12.70 -8.14 -10.79
CA GLU A 129 13.90 -8.13 -11.64
C GLU A 129 13.56 -7.75 -13.08
N GLN A 130 12.50 -8.34 -13.64
CA GLN A 130 11.99 -7.97 -14.96
C GLN A 130 11.57 -6.48 -15.02
N LEU A 131 10.91 -5.97 -13.97
CA LEU A 131 10.57 -4.55 -13.90
C LEU A 131 11.85 -3.68 -13.94
N SER A 132 12.85 -4.01 -13.11
CA SER A 132 14.09 -3.23 -13.08
C SER A 132 14.83 -3.25 -14.41
N ALA A 133 14.87 -4.40 -15.09
CA ALA A 133 15.50 -4.52 -16.41
C ALA A 133 14.79 -3.64 -17.46
N ARG A 134 13.46 -3.62 -17.46
CA ARG A 134 12.66 -2.80 -18.38
C ARG A 134 12.80 -1.31 -18.10
N LEU A 135 12.79 -0.92 -16.82
CA LEU A 135 13.08 0.46 -16.42
C LEU A 135 14.48 0.89 -16.85
N SER A 136 15.50 0.03 -16.71
CA SER A 136 16.86 0.32 -17.19
C SER A 136 16.97 0.38 -18.72
N SER A 137 16.09 -0.29 -19.46
CA SER A 137 16.02 -0.21 -20.92
C SER A 137 15.30 1.03 -21.46
N GLY A 138 14.88 1.96 -20.59
CA GLY A 138 14.25 3.22 -20.97
C GLY A 138 12.72 3.18 -21.06
N GLU A 139 12.09 2.05 -20.74
CA GLU A 139 10.63 1.99 -20.64
C GLU A 139 10.14 2.81 -19.44
N THR A 140 9.19 3.72 -19.66
CA THR A 140 8.59 4.54 -18.61
C THR A 140 7.17 4.10 -18.28
N ALA A 141 6.63 4.57 -17.15
CA ALA A 141 5.26 4.29 -16.70
C ALA A 141 4.91 2.83 -16.40
N LEU A 142 5.90 1.96 -16.14
CA LEU A 142 5.66 0.59 -15.69
C LEU A 142 5.35 0.52 -14.18
N THR A 143 4.49 -0.40 -13.77
CA THR A 143 4.19 -0.66 -12.34
C THR A 143 3.81 -2.13 -12.15
N ILE A 144 4.22 -2.74 -11.05
CA ILE A 144 3.76 -4.08 -10.66
C ILE A 144 2.33 -3.96 -10.14
N SER A 145 1.38 -4.57 -10.84
CA SER A 145 0.01 -4.70 -10.38
C SER A 145 -0.17 -6.04 -9.70
N VAL A 146 -0.25 -6.03 -8.37
CA VAL A 146 -0.56 -7.23 -7.59
C VAL A 146 -2.08 -7.35 -7.48
N SER A 147 -2.72 -8.00 -8.46
CA SER A 147 -4.12 -8.43 -8.29
C SER A 147 -4.17 -9.69 -7.43
N ILE A 148 -5.29 -9.90 -6.75
CA ILE A 148 -5.50 -10.97 -5.75
C ILE A 148 -5.18 -12.40 -6.27
N PHE A 149 -5.06 -12.61 -7.59
CA PHE A 149 -4.78 -13.93 -8.16
C PHE A 149 -3.44 -14.09 -8.90
N LEU A 150 -2.91 -13.08 -9.60
CA LEU A 150 -1.59 -13.18 -10.24
C LEU A 150 -0.86 -11.82 -10.19
N SER A 151 0.44 -11.86 -9.87
CA SER A 151 1.33 -10.70 -9.99
C SER A 151 1.91 -10.70 -11.40
N PHE A 152 1.32 -9.94 -12.31
CA PHE A 152 1.87 -9.75 -13.65
C PHE A 152 2.44 -8.35 -13.79
N LEU A 153 3.49 -8.22 -14.59
CA LEU A 153 3.88 -6.92 -15.16
C LEU A 153 2.82 -6.53 -16.18
N LYS A 154 1.90 -5.66 -15.76
CA LYS A 154 0.97 -5.01 -16.68
C LYS A 154 1.51 -3.61 -16.95
N THR A 155 1.70 -3.28 -18.23
CA THR A 155 1.86 -1.91 -18.70
C THR A 155 0.53 -1.19 -18.46
N MET A 156 0.34 -0.71 -17.24
CA MET A 156 -0.79 0.16 -16.94
C MET A 156 -0.27 1.58 -17.11
N PRO A 157 -0.84 2.42 -17.99
CA PRO A 157 -0.59 3.84 -17.87
C PRO A 157 -0.91 4.19 -16.42
N ARG A 158 0.00 4.89 -15.72
CA ARG A 158 -0.29 5.45 -14.40
C ARG A 158 -1.71 6.01 -14.50
N LYS A 159 -2.62 5.59 -13.61
CA LYS A 159 -3.94 6.21 -13.52
C LYS A 159 -3.66 7.68 -13.31
N GLY A 160 -3.66 8.45 -14.40
CA GLY A 160 -3.65 9.89 -14.33
C GLY A 160 -4.84 10.19 -13.45
N VAL A 161 -4.62 10.97 -12.39
CA VAL A 161 -5.74 11.66 -11.77
C VAL A 161 -6.43 12.32 -12.96
N LYS A 162 -7.61 11.80 -13.35
CA LYS A 162 -8.39 12.39 -14.43
C LYS A 162 -8.88 13.70 -13.86
N HIS A 163 -8.04 14.73 -13.89
CA HIS A 163 -8.50 16.09 -13.65
C HIS A 163 -9.59 16.31 -14.69
N LYS A 164 -10.79 16.62 -14.23
CA LYS A 164 -11.91 16.93 -15.11
C LYS A 164 -11.47 18.14 -15.95
N GLN A 165 -11.17 17.89 -17.21
CA GLN A 165 -10.87 18.95 -18.17
C GLN A 165 -12.22 19.51 -18.63
N TRP A 166 -12.38 20.81 -18.50
CA TRP A 166 -13.54 21.52 -19.00
C TRP A 166 -13.33 21.82 -20.48
N ASP A 167 -14.40 21.86 -21.27
CA ASP A 167 -14.31 22.26 -22.67
C ASP A 167 -13.64 23.64 -22.78
N PRO A 168 -12.47 23.76 -23.44
CA PRO A 168 -11.73 25.01 -23.54
C PRO A 168 -12.56 26.15 -24.15
N LYS A 169 -13.46 25.84 -25.09
CA LYS A 169 -14.32 26.86 -25.72
C LYS A 169 -15.33 27.41 -24.73
N GLN A 170 -16.02 26.53 -24.01
CA GLN A 170 -16.99 26.90 -22.98
C GLN A 170 -16.30 27.66 -21.84
N MET A 171 -15.12 27.19 -21.39
CA MET A 171 -14.34 27.87 -20.35
C MET A 171 -13.93 29.29 -20.77
N LYS A 172 -13.44 29.47 -22.01
CA LYS A 172 -13.04 30.79 -22.51
C LYS A 172 -14.23 31.75 -22.59
N LEU A 173 -15.36 31.30 -23.16
CA LEU A 173 -16.60 32.09 -23.24
C LEU A 173 -17.12 32.46 -21.84
N THR A 174 -17.10 31.51 -20.91
CA THR A 174 -17.52 31.72 -19.51
C THR A 174 -16.65 32.78 -18.82
N VAL A 175 -15.33 32.71 -19.01
CA VAL A 175 -14.38 33.65 -18.41
C VAL A 175 -14.54 35.05 -19.01
N GLU A 176 -14.74 35.18 -20.33
CA GLU A 176 -15.00 36.45 -21.01
C GLU A 176 -16.32 37.09 -20.55
N ALA A 177 -17.42 36.34 -20.50
CA ALA A 177 -18.72 36.84 -20.07
C ALA A 177 -18.69 37.36 -18.62
N VAL A 178 -18.00 36.65 -17.72
CA VAL A 178 -17.83 37.10 -16.32
C VAL A 178 -16.92 38.33 -16.24
N LYS A 179 -15.86 38.41 -17.05
CA LYS A 179 -14.94 39.56 -17.07
C LYS A 179 -15.60 40.83 -17.60
N ASN A 180 -16.41 40.69 -18.65
CA ASN A 180 -17.17 41.78 -19.25
C ASN A 180 -18.35 42.22 -18.37
N LYS A 181 -18.57 41.58 -17.21
CA LYS A 181 -19.70 41.79 -16.30
C LYS A 181 -21.06 41.54 -16.97
N GLU A 182 -21.09 40.73 -18.02
CA GLU A 182 -22.32 40.31 -18.70
C GLU A 182 -23.13 39.36 -17.81
N MET A 183 -22.45 38.61 -16.92
CA MET A 183 -23.11 37.75 -15.93
C MET A 183 -22.25 37.49 -14.68
N GLY A 184 -22.90 37.15 -13.57
CA GLY A 184 -22.24 36.80 -12.31
C GLY A 184 -21.72 35.35 -12.28
N TYR A 185 -20.77 35.04 -11.39
CA TYR A 185 -20.16 33.70 -11.29
C TYR A 185 -21.15 32.54 -11.07
N LEU A 186 -22.21 32.77 -10.28
CA LEU A 186 -23.25 31.75 -10.02
C LEU A 186 -24.11 31.50 -11.27
N GLU A 187 -24.37 32.55 -12.03
CA GLU A 187 -25.17 32.49 -13.25
C GLU A 187 -24.40 31.82 -14.37
N ALA A 188 -23.14 32.23 -14.57
CA ALA A 188 -22.18 31.56 -15.44
C ALA A 188 -22.04 30.07 -15.12
N SER A 189 -22.05 29.71 -13.83
CA SER A 189 -21.98 28.32 -13.41
C SER A 189 -23.19 27.49 -13.86
N LYS A 190 -24.39 28.08 -13.83
CA LYS A 190 -25.63 27.44 -14.29
C LYS A 190 -25.70 27.33 -15.81
N VAL A 191 -25.33 28.38 -16.52
CA VAL A 191 -25.40 28.46 -18.00
C VAL A 191 -24.40 27.51 -18.65
N PHE A 192 -23.16 27.50 -18.17
CA PHE A 192 -22.07 26.76 -18.80
C PHE A 192 -21.77 25.40 -18.14
N GLY A 193 -22.44 25.08 -17.03
CA GLY A 193 -22.24 23.82 -16.30
C GLY A 193 -20.87 23.68 -15.64
N ILE A 194 -20.15 24.78 -15.46
CA ILE A 194 -18.81 24.84 -14.86
C ILE A 194 -18.95 25.30 -13.40
N PRO A 195 -18.39 24.61 -12.39
CA PRO A 195 -18.47 25.02 -11.00
C PRO A 195 -17.92 26.42 -10.77
N LYS A 196 -18.64 27.24 -9.99
CA LYS A 196 -18.25 28.60 -9.57
C LYS A 196 -16.77 28.70 -9.17
N SER A 197 -16.30 27.79 -8.32
CA SER A 197 -14.91 27.77 -7.84
C SER A 197 -13.87 27.60 -8.95
N THR A 198 -14.23 26.89 -10.02
CA THR A 198 -13.37 26.72 -11.19
C THR A 198 -13.29 28.03 -11.97
N ILE A 199 -14.43 28.68 -12.23
CA ILE A 199 -14.49 29.96 -12.94
C ILE A 199 -13.68 31.02 -12.18
N GLU A 200 -13.87 31.13 -10.86
CA GLU A 200 -13.09 32.04 -10.00
C GLU A 200 -11.59 31.80 -10.09
N GLY A 201 -11.17 30.53 -10.07
CA GLY A 201 -9.75 30.15 -10.18
C GLY A 201 -9.13 30.55 -11.51
N TYR A 202 -9.87 30.40 -12.61
CA TYR A 202 -9.39 30.77 -13.95
C TYR A 202 -9.35 32.29 -14.15
N VAL A 203 -10.37 33.02 -13.69
CA VAL A 203 -10.39 34.49 -13.75
C VAL A 203 -9.22 35.06 -12.93
N LYS A 204 -8.95 34.54 -11.72
CA LYS A 204 -7.83 34.99 -10.87
C LYS A 204 -6.46 34.71 -11.51
N LYS A 205 -6.28 33.57 -12.17
CA LYS A 205 -5.03 33.19 -12.85
C LYS A 205 -4.67 34.09 -14.04
N MET A 206 -5.65 34.73 -14.68
CA MET A 206 -5.39 35.66 -15.80
C MET A 206 -5.02 37.09 -15.35
N HIS A 207 -5.01 37.36 -14.04
CA HIS A 207 -4.59 38.64 -13.46
C HIS A 207 -3.20 38.57 -12.80
N GLN A 208 -2.54 37.41 -12.82
CA GLN A 208 -1.13 37.23 -12.48
C GLN A 208 -0.29 37.19 -13.75
#